data_AF-A0A1S8TC77-F1
#
_entry.id   AF-A0A1S8TC77-F1
#
_cell.length_a   1.000
_cell.length_b   1.000
_cell.length_c   1.000
_cell.angle_alpha   90.00
_cell.angle_beta   90.00
_cell.angle_gamma   90.00
#
_symmetry.space_group_name_H-M   'P 1'
#
loop_
_entity.id
_entity.type
_entity.pdbx_description
1 polymer ?
#
loop_
_entity_poly.entity_id
_entity_poly.type
_entity_poly.pdbx_seq_one_letter_code
_entity_poly.pdbx_strand_id
1 'polypeptide(L)'
;MSDKKLNRSDIVSMFIRSNFLLGSFNFERMQAIGFCVTLIPALKKLYKGDELSQALKRNLEFFNTQPFMATPIMGITAAMEEQKANGADIDEASISGVKIGLMGPLAGVGDPIFWGTLRPVLAALGAGLALTGSIIGPLIFFLGFNVIRLATNWYGMFYGYEKGTQLVSDMSGNKLRYLTEGSSVLGLLVIGGLVSKWTSINIPFVLSKYT
;
A
#
# COMPACT_ATOMS: atom_id res chain seq x y z
N MET A 1 -7.44 -7.92 32.08
CA MET A 1 -8.13 -7.76 30.78
C MET A 1 -7.61 -8.84 29.86
N SER A 2 -8.46 -9.54 29.11
CA SER A 2 -8.01 -10.54 28.13
C SER A 2 -7.30 -9.82 26.99
N ASP A 3 -6.05 -10.21 26.68
CA ASP A 3 -5.33 -9.69 25.51
C ASP A 3 -6.19 -9.86 24.25
N LYS A 4 -6.54 -8.74 23.62
CA LYS A 4 -7.24 -8.71 22.35
C LYS A 4 -6.20 -8.90 21.25
N LYS A 5 -6.16 -10.11 20.68
CA LYS A 5 -5.19 -10.46 19.63
C LYS A 5 -5.89 -10.75 18.32
N LEU A 6 -5.40 -10.19 17.22
CA LEU A 6 -5.84 -10.53 15.88
C LEU A 6 -5.30 -11.90 15.50
N ASN A 7 -6.17 -12.75 14.96
CA ASN A 7 -5.80 -14.08 14.51
C ASN A 7 -5.45 -14.01 13.03
N ARG A 8 -4.77 -15.04 12.54
CA ARG A 8 -4.47 -15.19 11.11
C ARG A 8 -5.73 -15.06 10.23
N SER A 9 -6.87 -15.59 10.69
CA SER A 9 -8.15 -15.48 9.97
C SER A 9 -8.63 -14.04 9.80
N ASP A 10 -8.34 -13.15 10.77
CA ASP A 10 -8.71 -11.74 10.68
C ASP A 10 -7.87 -11.05 9.61
N ILE A 11 -6.56 -11.31 9.59
CA ILE A 11 -5.63 -10.77 8.60
C ILE A 11 -5.93 -11.30 7.19
N VAL A 12 -6.32 -12.57 7.05
CA VAL A 12 -6.79 -13.12 5.76
C VAL A 12 -8.08 -12.43 5.30
N SER A 13 -9.02 -12.19 6.22
CA SER A 13 -10.25 -11.44 5.91
C SER A 13 -9.94 -10.02 5.45
N MET A 14 -8.96 -9.35 6.07
CA MET A 14 -8.47 -8.05 5.62
C MET A 14 -7.86 -8.15 4.22
N PHE A 15 -7.00 -9.14 3.94
CA PHE A 15 -6.42 -9.35 2.60
C PHE A 15 -7.49 -9.56 1.52
N ILE A 16 -8.53 -10.35 1.81
CA ILE A 16 -9.63 -10.55 0.85
C ILE A 16 -10.34 -9.22 0.57
N ARG A 17 -10.65 -8.45 1.61
CA ARG A 17 -11.31 -7.14 1.51
C ARG A 17 -10.45 -6.09 0.80
N SER A 18 -9.12 -6.15 0.97
CA SER A 18 -8.19 -5.18 0.36
C SER A 18 -8.18 -5.24 -1.17
N ASN A 19 -8.59 -6.35 -1.77
CA ASN A 19 -8.75 -6.46 -3.23
C ASN A 19 -9.84 -5.51 -3.79
N PHE A 20 -10.75 -5.03 -2.94
CA PHE A 20 -11.82 -4.10 -3.29
C PHE A 20 -11.54 -2.67 -2.85
N LEU A 21 -10.29 -2.31 -2.55
CA LEU A 21 -9.89 -0.98 -2.07
C LEU A 21 -10.41 0.17 -2.93
N LEU A 22 -10.33 0.04 -4.26
CA LEU A 22 -10.78 1.06 -5.21
C LEU A 22 -12.30 1.04 -5.47
N GLY A 23 -13.06 0.13 -4.87
CA GLY A 23 -14.49 -0.04 -5.14
C GLY A 23 -15.36 1.17 -4.77
N SER A 24 -14.87 2.04 -3.89
CA SER A 24 -15.56 3.23 -3.39
C SER A 24 -14.69 4.49 -3.53
N PHE A 25 -13.87 4.55 -4.57
CA PHE A 25 -12.99 5.68 -4.84
C PHE A 25 -13.83 6.96 -5.08
N ASN A 26 -13.50 8.05 -4.37
CA ASN A 26 -14.20 9.33 -4.51
C ASN A 26 -13.21 10.50 -4.40
N PHE A 27 -13.55 11.67 -4.93
CA PHE A 27 -12.63 12.81 -4.93
C PHE A 27 -12.49 13.51 -3.56
N GLU A 28 -13.43 13.31 -2.63
CA GLU A 28 -13.34 13.91 -1.29
C GLU A 28 -12.24 13.25 -0.46
N ARG A 29 -12.17 11.90 -0.47
CA ARG A 29 -11.29 11.12 0.41
C ARG A 29 -10.54 9.98 -0.27
N MET A 30 -10.57 9.93 -1.60
CA MET A 30 -9.88 8.94 -2.44
C MET A 30 -10.23 7.50 -2.03
N GLN A 31 -9.29 6.78 -1.43
CA GLN A 31 -9.40 5.35 -1.10
C GLN A 31 -9.87 5.10 0.35
N ALA A 32 -10.16 6.15 1.13
CA ALA A 32 -10.45 6.06 2.57
C ALA A 32 -11.53 5.04 2.94
N ILE A 33 -12.63 4.98 2.17
CA ILE A 33 -13.72 4.03 2.45
C ILE A 33 -13.25 2.59 2.25
N GLY A 34 -12.51 2.29 1.18
CA GLY A 34 -11.96 0.96 0.95
C GLY A 34 -10.91 0.56 1.99
N PHE A 35 -10.13 1.53 2.48
CA PHE A 35 -9.20 1.34 3.57
C PHE A 35 -9.93 0.97 4.87
N CYS A 36 -10.97 1.73 5.23
CA CYS A 36 -11.81 1.45 6.39
C CYS A 36 -12.48 0.08 6.28
N VAL A 37 -13.09 -0.26 5.13
CA VAL A 37 -13.74 -1.55 4.88
C VAL A 37 -12.78 -2.73 5.07
N THR A 38 -11.52 -2.54 4.69
CA THR A 38 -10.46 -3.54 4.88
C THR A 38 -10.18 -3.79 6.36
N LEU A 39 -10.17 -2.75 7.18
CA LEU A 39 -9.89 -2.84 8.63
C LEU A 39 -11.08 -3.29 9.48
N ILE A 40 -12.32 -3.22 8.99
CA ILE A 40 -13.54 -3.64 9.72
C ILE A 40 -13.40 -4.95 10.52
N PRO A 41 -12.91 -6.09 9.95
CA PRO A 41 -12.80 -7.34 10.71
C PRO A 41 -11.88 -7.20 11.93
N ALA A 42 -10.76 -6.47 11.81
CA ALA A 42 -9.86 -6.19 12.92
C ALA A 42 -10.54 -5.27 13.94
N LEU A 43 -11.08 -4.13 13.51
CA LEU A 43 -11.70 -3.14 14.41
C LEU A 43 -12.88 -3.71 15.19
N LYS A 44 -13.74 -4.54 14.55
CA LYS A 44 -14.88 -5.20 15.22
C LYS A 44 -14.47 -6.19 16.30
N LYS A 45 -13.26 -6.75 16.20
CA LYS A 45 -12.68 -7.65 17.20
C LYS A 45 -12.06 -6.87 18.36
N LEU A 46 -11.42 -5.74 18.05
CA LEU A 46 -10.69 -4.91 19.01
C LEU A 46 -11.61 -3.99 19.83
N TYR A 47 -12.66 -3.42 19.23
CA TYR A 47 -13.51 -2.39 19.83
C TYR A 47 -15.00 -2.77 19.81
N LYS A 48 -15.78 -2.19 20.73
CA LYS A 48 -17.24 -2.35 20.83
C LYS A 48 -17.89 -0.98 21.10
N GLY A 49 -19.17 -0.83 20.73
CA GLY A 49 -19.95 0.38 21.00
C GLY A 49 -19.31 1.65 20.42
N ASP A 50 -19.19 2.69 21.24
CA ASP A 50 -18.70 4.00 20.83
C ASP A 50 -17.22 3.99 20.41
N GLU A 51 -16.39 3.13 21.03
CA GLU A 51 -14.99 2.97 20.66
C GLU A 51 -14.83 2.46 19.22
N LEU A 52 -15.74 1.59 18.77
CA LEU A 52 -15.75 1.09 17.39
C LEU A 52 -16.13 2.22 16.42
N SER A 53 -17.08 3.08 16.79
CA SER A 53 -17.48 4.24 15.99
C SER A 53 -16.31 5.21 15.82
N GLN A 54 -15.59 5.50 16.91
CA GLN A 54 -14.37 6.32 16.87
C GLN A 54 -13.28 5.67 15.99
N ALA A 55 -13.09 4.35 16.12
CA ALA A 55 -12.15 3.60 15.31
C ALA A 55 -12.43 3.64 13.81
N LEU A 56 -13.70 3.53 13.43
CA LEU A 56 -14.11 3.64 12.04
C LEU A 56 -13.91 5.06 11.51
N LYS A 57 -14.18 6.09 12.31
CA LYS A 57 -14.00 7.50 11.92
C LYS A 57 -12.54 7.85 11.64
N ARG A 58 -11.59 7.47 12.51
CA ARG A 58 -10.16 7.72 12.27
C ARG A 58 -9.60 6.96 11.07
N ASN A 59 -10.16 5.78 10.75
CA ASN A 59 -9.78 5.03 9.56
C ASN A 59 -10.52 5.48 8.28
N LEU A 60 -11.39 6.50 8.36
CA LEU A 60 -12.03 7.19 7.23
C LEU A 60 -11.38 8.52 6.88
N GLU A 61 -10.23 8.84 7.46
CA GLU A 61 -9.37 9.92 7.04
C GLU A 61 -8.87 9.73 5.60
N PHE A 62 -8.44 10.82 4.97
CA PHE A 62 -7.90 10.80 3.62
C PHE A 62 -6.80 9.74 3.48
N PHE A 63 -6.97 8.85 2.50
CA PHE A 63 -5.99 7.85 2.18
C PHE A 63 -5.87 7.70 0.66
N ASN A 64 -4.66 7.86 0.13
CA ASN A 64 -4.38 7.69 -1.28
C ASN A 64 -2.96 7.15 -1.48
N THR A 65 -2.84 5.96 -2.01
CA THR A 65 -1.56 5.36 -2.41
C THR A 65 -1.77 4.35 -3.54
N GLN A 66 -0.70 3.68 -3.96
CA GLN A 66 -0.81 2.56 -4.90
C GLN A 66 -1.64 1.44 -4.23
N PRO A 67 -2.78 0.99 -4.81
CA PRO A 67 -3.56 -0.14 -4.28
C PRO A 67 -2.80 -1.36 -3.75
N PHE A 68 -1.74 -1.80 -4.44
CA PHE A 68 -0.95 -2.96 -4.04
C PHE A 68 0.04 -2.66 -2.90
N MET A 69 0.45 -1.39 -2.78
CA MET A 69 1.28 -0.89 -1.69
C MET A 69 0.47 -0.34 -0.51
N ALA A 70 -0.86 -0.37 -0.59
CA ALA A 70 -1.72 -0.01 0.53
C ALA A 70 -1.73 -1.11 1.62
N THR A 71 -1.52 -2.38 1.24
CA THR A 71 -1.64 -3.52 2.16
C THR A 71 -0.62 -3.54 3.31
N PRO A 72 0.66 -3.15 3.14
CA PRO A 72 1.56 -2.97 4.28
C PRO A 72 1.08 -1.91 5.26
N ILE A 73 0.55 -0.78 4.76
CA ILE A 73 0.03 0.30 5.61
C ILE A 73 -1.19 -0.18 6.41
N MET A 74 -2.09 -0.94 5.76
CA MET A 74 -3.24 -1.58 6.43
C MET A 74 -2.78 -2.55 7.53
N GLY A 75 -1.76 -3.36 7.28
CA GLY A 75 -1.19 -4.29 8.25
C GLY A 75 -0.59 -3.56 9.47
N ILE A 76 0.23 -2.53 9.22
CA ILE A 76 0.83 -1.70 10.29
C ILE A 76 -0.28 -1.03 11.11
N THR A 77 -1.29 -0.48 10.44
CA THR A 77 -2.42 0.18 11.10
C THR A 77 -3.19 -0.79 12.00
N ALA A 78 -3.48 -2.02 11.52
CA ALA A 78 -4.13 -3.04 12.32
C ALA A 78 -3.30 -3.46 13.56
N ALA A 79 -1.98 -3.50 13.45
CA ALA A 79 -1.11 -3.79 14.59
C ALA A 79 -1.10 -2.64 15.62
N MET A 80 -1.08 -1.39 15.16
CA MET A 80 -1.19 -0.22 16.04
C MET A 80 -2.55 -0.17 16.75
N GLU A 81 -3.64 -0.46 16.04
CA GLU A 81 -4.99 -0.54 16.61
C GLU A 81 -5.10 -1.67 17.64
N GLU A 82 -4.48 -2.83 17.38
CA GLU A 82 -4.44 -3.94 18.34
C GLU A 82 -3.76 -3.54 19.65
N GLN A 83 -2.60 -2.91 19.56
CA GLN A 83 -1.83 -2.49 20.73
C GLN A 83 -2.54 -1.37 21.50
N LYS A 84 -3.15 -0.40 20.80
CA LYS A 84 -4.00 0.63 21.42
C LYS A 84 -5.17 -0.01 22.16
N ALA A 85 -5.82 -1.01 21.57
CA ALA A 85 -6.93 -1.74 22.20
C ALA A 85 -6.50 -2.57 23.42
N ASN A 86 -5.22 -2.93 23.53
CA ASN A 86 -4.61 -3.61 24.68
C ASN A 86 -4.04 -2.65 25.73
N GLY A 87 -4.22 -1.33 25.56
CA GLY A 87 -3.82 -0.32 26.55
C GLY A 87 -2.43 0.28 26.34
N ALA A 88 -1.81 0.08 25.17
CA ALA A 88 -0.61 0.84 24.81
C ALA A 88 -0.96 2.34 24.63
N ASP A 89 -0.05 3.22 25.06
CA ASP A 89 -0.21 4.69 25.02
C ASP A 89 -0.03 5.26 23.60
N ILE A 90 -0.83 4.77 22.66
CA ILE A 90 -0.78 5.17 21.25
C ILE A 90 -1.82 6.25 21.03
N ASP A 91 -1.35 7.46 20.75
CA ASP A 91 -2.21 8.55 20.33
C ASP A 91 -2.85 8.24 18.96
N GLU A 92 -4.12 8.64 18.77
CA GLU A 92 -4.81 8.51 17.49
C GLU A 92 -4.07 9.25 16.38
N ALA A 93 -3.49 10.41 16.69
CA ALA A 93 -2.69 11.18 15.74
C ALA A 93 -1.43 10.42 15.29
N SER A 94 -0.90 9.49 16.10
CA SER A 94 0.24 8.66 15.69
C SER A 94 -0.16 7.63 14.64
N ILE A 95 -1.35 7.03 14.77
CA ILE A 95 -1.91 6.11 13.76
C ILE A 95 -2.12 6.86 12.44
N SER A 96 -2.72 8.05 12.52
CA SER A 96 -2.93 8.95 11.38
C SER A 96 -1.61 9.39 10.74
N GLY A 97 -0.62 9.76 11.57
CA GLY A 97 0.71 10.16 11.13
C GLY A 97 1.47 9.06 10.38
N VAL A 98 1.39 7.81 10.82
CA VAL A 98 2.01 6.67 10.11
C VAL A 98 1.36 6.44 8.76
N LYS A 99 0.02 6.48 8.68
CA LYS A 99 -0.68 6.39 7.38
C LYS A 99 -0.21 7.48 6.43
N ILE A 100 -0.19 8.74 6.89
CA ILE A 100 0.21 9.90 6.09
C ILE A 100 1.67 9.82 5.65
N GLY A 101 2.56 9.47 6.58
CA GLY A 101 4.00 9.37 6.32
C GLY A 101 4.35 8.28 5.31
N LEU A 102 3.58 7.19 5.27
CA LEU A 102 3.81 6.07 4.35
C LEU A 102 3.10 6.22 3.00
N MET A 103 2.00 6.99 2.93
CA MET A 103 1.23 7.19 1.69
C MET A 103 2.10 7.66 0.52
N GLY A 104 2.86 8.75 0.72
CA GLY A 104 3.64 9.39 -0.33
C GLY A 104 4.76 8.50 -0.88
N PRO A 105 5.67 7.99 -0.04
CA PRO A 105 6.78 7.16 -0.51
C PRO A 105 6.32 5.86 -1.18
N LEU A 106 5.30 5.19 -0.61
CA LEU A 106 4.78 3.95 -1.18
C LEU A 106 3.97 4.18 -2.48
N ALA A 107 3.32 5.34 -2.62
CA ALA A 107 2.71 5.73 -3.89
C ALA A 107 3.77 5.97 -4.95
N GLY A 108 4.78 6.79 -4.63
CA GLY A 108 5.84 7.18 -5.57
C GLY A 108 6.71 6.00 -6.03
N VAL A 109 6.92 4.99 -5.19
CA VAL A 109 7.59 3.74 -5.59
C VAL A 109 6.63 2.80 -6.33
N GLY A 110 5.40 2.66 -5.84
CA GLY A 110 4.44 1.69 -6.36
C GLY A 110 3.93 2.02 -7.75
N ASP A 111 3.59 3.28 -8.02
CA ASP A 111 3.00 3.72 -9.30
C ASP A 111 3.89 3.38 -10.52
N PRO A 112 5.18 3.76 -10.58
CA PRO A 112 6.03 3.43 -11.72
C PRO A 112 6.33 1.93 -11.85
N ILE A 113 6.35 1.18 -10.74
CA ILE A 113 6.55 -0.28 -10.79
C ILE A 113 5.32 -0.97 -11.36
N PHE A 114 4.15 -0.77 -10.78
CA PHE A 114 2.94 -1.53 -11.16
C PHE A 114 2.27 -0.97 -12.41
N TRP A 115 2.07 0.35 -12.47
CA TRP A 115 1.40 1.00 -13.59
C TRP A 115 2.35 1.35 -14.72
N GLY A 116 3.57 1.74 -14.40
CA GLY A 116 4.58 2.08 -15.41
C GLY A 116 5.23 0.85 -16.04
N THR A 117 5.63 -0.14 -15.24
CA THR A 117 6.51 -1.22 -15.72
C THR A 117 5.75 -2.52 -15.88
N LEU A 118 5.25 -3.06 -14.77
CA LEU A 118 4.75 -4.43 -14.71
C LEU A 118 3.54 -4.62 -15.61
N ARG A 119 2.53 -3.74 -15.50
CA ARG A 119 1.32 -3.84 -16.30
C ARG A 119 1.61 -3.64 -17.80
N PRO A 120 2.33 -2.59 -18.25
CA PRO A 120 2.63 -2.41 -19.67
C PRO A 120 3.52 -3.52 -20.26
N VAL A 121 4.53 -3.99 -19.53
CA VAL A 121 5.42 -5.08 -20.01
C VAL A 121 4.64 -6.38 -20.18
N LEU A 122 3.85 -6.78 -19.18
CA LEU A 122 3.03 -7.98 -19.30
C LEU A 122 1.94 -7.82 -20.37
N ALA A 123 1.37 -6.63 -20.52
CA ALA A 123 0.38 -6.35 -21.55
C ALA A 123 0.98 -6.41 -22.95
N ALA A 124 2.18 -5.85 -23.16
CA ALA A 124 2.90 -5.90 -24.44
C ALA A 124 3.28 -7.33 -24.81
N LEU A 125 3.79 -8.11 -23.85
CA LEU A 125 4.11 -9.52 -24.05
C LEU A 125 2.85 -10.35 -24.36
N GLY A 126 1.77 -10.14 -23.60
CA GLY A 126 0.50 -10.82 -23.83
C GLY A 126 -0.13 -10.46 -25.16
N ALA A 127 -0.09 -9.17 -25.55
CA ALA A 127 -0.61 -8.69 -26.83
C ALA A 127 0.21 -9.25 -28.01
N GLY A 128 1.54 -9.31 -27.91
CA GLY A 128 2.39 -9.88 -28.95
C GLY A 128 2.03 -11.34 -29.28
N LEU A 129 1.74 -12.15 -28.26
CA LEU A 129 1.30 -13.53 -28.43
C LEU A 129 -0.18 -13.63 -28.86
N ALA A 130 -1.03 -12.69 -28.46
CA ALA A 130 -2.43 -12.67 -28.89
C ALA A 130 -2.56 -12.37 -30.40
N LEU A 131 -1.70 -11.50 -30.93
CA LEU A 131 -1.67 -11.14 -32.36
C LEU A 131 -1.32 -12.32 -33.26
N THR A 132 -0.63 -13.35 -32.75
CA THR A 132 -0.37 -14.59 -33.48
C THR A 132 -1.51 -15.61 -33.39
N GLY A 133 -2.63 -15.24 -32.77
CA GLY A 133 -3.80 -16.10 -32.58
C GLY A 133 -3.75 -17.00 -31.33
N SER A 134 -2.73 -16.86 -30.48
CA SER A 134 -2.56 -17.71 -29.29
C SER A 134 -3.31 -17.18 -28.07
N ILE A 135 -4.17 -18.04 -27.48
CA ILE A 135 -4.85 -17.76 -26.20
C ILE A 135 -3.87 -17.64 -25.02
N ILE A 136 -2.63 -18.10 -25.19
CA ILE A 136 -1.58 -18.01 -24.18
C ILE A 136 -1.25 -16.53 -23.87
N GLY A 137 -1.39 -15.62 -24.85
CA GLY A 137 -1.14 -14.20 -24.65
C GLY A 137 -1.99 -13.56 -23.54
N PRO A 138 -3.34 -13.58 -23.66
CA PRO A 138 -4.24 -13.11 -22.61
C PRO A 138 -4.06 -13.84 -21.27
N LEU A 139 -3.77 -15.15 -21.29
CA LEU A 139 -3.54 -15.94 -20.08
C LEU A 139 -2.29 -15.52 -19.34
N ILE A 140 -1.17 -15.27 -20.04
CA ILE A 140 0.06 -14.78 -19.41
C ILE A 140 -0.17 -13.41 -18.77
N PHE A 141 -0.85 -12.50 -19.46
CA PHE A 141 -1.18 -11.21 -18.88
C PHE A 141 -2.04 -11.37 -17.62
N PHE A 142 -3.12 -12.14 -17.72
CA PHE A 142 -4.05 -12.33 -16.62
C PHE A 142 -3.36 -12.99 -15.42
N LEU A 143 -2.73 -14.15 -15.61
CA LEU A 143 -2.09 -14.90 -14.54
C LEU A 143 -0.86 -14.17 -14.00
N GLY A 144 0.03 -13.69 -14.87
CA GLY A 144 1.26 -13.01 -14.45
C GLY A 144 0.96 -11.76 -13.62
N PHE A 145 0.02 -10.92 -14.09
CA PHE A 145 -0.34 -9.70 -13.36
C PHE A 145 -1.08 -10.02 -12.06
N ASN A 146 -2.01 -10.97 -12.07
CA ASN A 146 -2.76 -11.35 -10.87
C ASN A 146 -1.88 -12.03 -9.81
N VAL A 147 -0.97 -12.93 -10.21
CA VAL A 147 -0.07 -13.60 -9.27
C VAL A 147 0.82 -12.59 -8.57
N ILE A 148 1.45 -11.68 -9.33
CA ILE A 148 2.35 -10.68 -8.76
C ILE A 148 1.58 -9.73 -7.83
N ARG A 149 0.43 -9.20 -8.28
CA ARG A 149 -0.37 -8.28 -7.45
C ARG A 149 -0.89 -8.94 -6.17
N LEU A 150 -1.34 -10.20 -6.25
CA LEU A 150 -1.86 -10.94 -5.09
C LEU A 150 -0.74 -11.32 -4.13
N ALA A 151 0.42 -11.72 -4.65
CA ALA A 151 1.61 -11.98 -3.83
C ALA A 151 2.05 -10.71 -3.09
N THR A 152 2.17 -9.57 -3.78
CA THR A 152 2.48 -8.29 -3.15
C THR A 152 1.47 -7.93 -2.06
N ASN A 153 0.17 -8.08 -2.34
CA ASN A 153 -0.87 -7.80 -1.34
C ASN A 153 -0.80 -8.72 -0.13
N TRP A 154 -0.57 -10.01 -0.36
CA TRP A 154 -0.51 -11.01 0.70
C TRP A 154 0.70 -10.77 1.60
N TYR A 155 1.90 -10.76 1.01
CA TYR A 155 3.13 -10.52 1.77
C TYR A 155 3.13 -9.14 2.40
N GLY A 156 2.63 -8.12 1.70
CA GLY A 156 2.50 -6.76 2.22
C GLY A 156 1.64 -6.71 3.48
N MET A 157 0.45 -7.31 3.46
CA MET A 157 -0.45 -7.34 4.61
C MET A 157 0.18 -8.01 5.84
N PHE A 158 0.72 -9.23 5.67
CA PHE A 158 1.29 -9.99 6.78
C PHE A 158 2.58 -9.36 7.31
N TYR A 159 3.46 -8.93 6.41
CA TYR A 159 4.71 -8.27 6.78
C TYR A 159 4.46 -6.94 7.47
N GLY A 160 3.48 -6.16 6.98
CA GLY A 160 3.07 -4.91 7.60
C GLY A 160 2.54 -5.11 9.02
N TYR A 161 1.72 -6.15 9.24
CA TYR A 161 1.23 -6.47 10.57
C TYR A 161 2.35 -6.89 11.53
N GLU A 162 3.22 -7.82 11.11
CA GLU A 162 4.36 -8.27 11.93
C GLU A 162 5.31 -7.12 12.29
N LYS A 163 5.66 -6.28 11.31
CA LYS A 163 6.52 -5.12 11.54
C LYS A 163 5.83 -4.05 12.35
N GLY A 164 4.52 -3.85 12.15
CA GLY A 164 3.71 -2.94 12.97
C GLY A 164 3.74 -3.33 14.45
N THR A 165 3.61 -4.63 14.77
CA THR A 165 3.72 -5.11 16.15
C THR A 165 5.10 -4.83 16.74
N GLN A 166 6.18 -5.04 15.97
CA GLN A 166 7.56 -4.75 16.40
C GLN A 166 7.82 -3.24 16.57
N LEU A 167 7.24 -2.41 15.71
CA LEU A 167 7.39 -0.95 15.78
C LEU A 167 6.73 -0.38 17.02
N VAL A 168 5.60 -0.97 17.43
CA VAL A 168 4.80 -0.48 18.56
C VAL A 168 5.34 -0.97 19.90
N SER A 169 5.91 -2.18 19.96
CA SER A 169 6.56 -2.67 21.20
C SER A 169 7.76 -1.82 21.65
N ASP A 170 8.33 -1.03 20.73
CA ASP A 170 9.50 -0.18 20.96
C ASP A 170 9.15 1.32 20.98
N MET A 171 7.91 1.66 21.37
CA MET A 171 7.34 3.02 21.36
C MET A 171 8.11 4.10 22.13
N SER A 172 9.15 3.75 22.88
CA SER A 172 10.03 4.70 23.56
C SER A 172 11.10 5.35 22.65
N GLY A 173 10.96 5.31 21.32
CA GLY A 173 12.03 5.75 20.42
C GLY A 173 11.59 6.40 19.10
N ASN A 174 12.55 7.13 18.50
CA ASN A 174 12.47 7.76 17.18
C ASN A 174 12.23 6.80 16.00
N LYS A 175 11.91 5.50 16.23
CA LYS A 175 11.77 4.48 15.18
C LYS A 175 10.61 4.74 14.22
N LEU A 176 9.47 5.25 14.70
CA LEU A 176 8.35 5.68 13.84
C LEU A 176 8.75 6.82 12.91
N ARG A 177 9.53 7.78 13.44
CA ARG A 177 10.11 8.87 12.67
C ARG A 177 11.11 8.34 11.64
N TYR A 178 12.04 7.47 12.04
CA TYR A 178 13.02 6.87 11.14
C TYR A 178 12.39 5.96 10.08
N LEU A 179 11.27 5.29 10.37
CA LEU A 179 10.52 4.52 9.39
C LEU A 179 9.94 5.44 8.30
N THR A 180 9.31 6.53 8.72
CA THR A 180 8.72 7.53 7.81
C THR A 180 9.80 8.25 7.00
N GLU A 181 10.84 8.75 7.66
CA GLU A 181 11.98 9.42 7.03
C GLU A 181 12.74 8.47 6.10
N GLY A 182 13.06 7.26 6.56
CA GLY A 182 13.76 6.25 5.77
C GLY A 182 12.95 5.81 4.55
N SER A 183 11.64 5.62 4.71
CA SER A 183 10.75 5.31 3.58
C SER A 183 10.75 6.45 2.56
N SER A 184 10.73 7.70 3.03
CA SER A 184 10.76 8.88 2.16
C SER A 184 12.08 9.02 1.40
N VAL A 185 13.22 8.83 2.07
CA VAL A 185 14.55 8.85 1.43
C VAL A 185 14.66 7.75 0.38
N LEU A 186 14.25 6.53 0.70
CA LEU A 186 14.24 5.41 -0.23
C LEU A 186 13.31 5.70 -1.43
N GLY A 187 12.12 6.24 -1.17
CA GLY A 187 11.17 6.61 -2.21
C GLY A 187 11.72 7.65 -3.17
N LEU A 188 12.33 8.73 -2.65
CA LEU A 188 12.96 9.78 -3.45
C LEU A 188 14.13 9.23 -4.29
N LEU A 189 14.95 8.35 -3.73
CA LEU A 189 16.07 7.73 -4.45
C LEU A 189 15.56 6.88 -5.62
N VAL A 190 14.54 6.05 -5.38
CA VAL A 190 13.94 5.20 -6.41
C VAL A 190 13.32 6.05 -7.52
N ILE A 191 12.55 7.08 -7.17
CA ILE A 191 11.95 8.00 -8.15
C ILE A 191 13.05 8.71 -8.97
N GLY A 192 14.12 9.19 -8.33
CA GLY A 192 15.23 9.83 -9.02
C GLY A 192 15.89 8.92 -10.06
N GLY A 193 16.13 7.66 -9.71
CA GLY A 193 16.65 6.65 -10.64
C GLY A 193 15.69 6.35 -11.80
N LEU A 194 14.39 6.28 -11.52
CA LEU A 194 13.37 6.04 -12.53
C LEU A 194 13.25 7.20 -13.52
N VAL A 195 13.20 8.45 -13.06
CA VAL A 195 13.15 9.63 -13.92
C VAL A 195 14.35 9.67 -14.86
N SER A 196 15.55 9.41 -14.35
CA SER A 196 16.78 9.40 -15.17
C SER A 196 16.76 8.33 -16.26
N LYS A 197 16.27 7.12 -15.96
CA LYS A 197 16.23 6.04 -16.97
C LYS A 197 15.06 6.16 -17.95
N TRP A 198 13.92 6.70 -17.51
CA TRP A 198 12.67 6.65 -18.29
C TRP A 198 12.41 7.92 -19.09
N THR A 199 13.17 8.99 -18.83
CA THR A 199 13.05 10.25 -19.57
C THR A 199 14.21 10.38 -20.54
N SER A 200 13.97 10.12 -21.83
CA SER A 200 14.94 10.44 -22.88
C SER A 200 14.58 11.80 -23.48
N ILE A 201 15.37 12.82 -23.17
CA ILE A 201 15.26 14.14 -23.79
C ILE A 201 16.28 14.19 -24.92
N ASN A 202 15.85 13.92 -26.15
CA ASN A 202 16.64 14.19 -27.33
C ASN A 202 16.26 15.59 -27.85
N ILE A 203 17.22 16.51 -27.86
CA ILE A 203 17.07 17.83 -28.48
C ILE A 203 17.89 17.78 -29.78
N PRO A 204 17.30 17.37 -30.92
CA PRO A 204 18.00 17.22 -32.19
C PRO A 204 18.26 18.57 -32.87
N PHE A 205 18.43 19.64 -32.09
CA PHE A 205 18.71 20.97 -32.60
C PHE A 205 20.15 21.03 -33.11
N VAL A 206 20.29 21.11 -34.43
CA VAL A 206 21.60 21.18 -35.09
C VAL A 206 22.14 22.61 -34.94
N LEU A 207 23.08 22.79 -34.00
CA LEU A 207 23.71 24.08 -33.71
C LEU A 207 24.64 24.58 -34.83
N SER A 208 25.30 23.67 -35.54
CA SER A 208 26.02 24.01 -36.77
C SER A 208 26.09 22.82 -37.71
N LYS A 209 26.11 23.12 -39.01
CA LYS A 209 26.27 22.15 -40.08
C LYS A 209 27.39 22.66 -40.98
N TYR A 210 28.54 22.00 -40.94
CA TYR A 210 29.63 22.29 -41.87
C TYR A 210 29.36 21.56 -43.18
N THR A 211 29.51 22.27 -44.30
CA THR A 211 29.36 21.74 -45.66
C THR A 211 30.75 21.42 -46.21
#